data_AF-A0A7J4DV70-F1
#
_entry.id   AF-A0A7J4DV70-F1
#
_cell.length_a   1.000
_cell.length_b   1.000
_cell.length_c   1.000
_cell.angle_alpha   90.00
_cell.angle_beta   90.00
_cell.angle_gamma   90.00
#
_symmetry.space_group_name_H-M   'P 1'
#
loop_
_entity.id
_entity.type
_entity.pdbx_description
1 polymer ?
#
loop_
_entity_poly.entity_id
_entity_poly.type
_entity_poly.pdbx_seq_one_letter_code
_entity_poly.pdbx_strand_id
1 'polypeptide(L)'
;HVLQKLGVKKAFVVHGKDGIDEVSVSDATLIGEVDEQGVRLYEFVPEELGIPRRKLGDVCISSPEESLRLGFSVLEGEEGPHRDIVLLNLLNIRRVQVFSSGE
;
A
#
# COMPACT_ATOMS: atom_id res chain seq x y z
N HIS A 1 -10.18 -15.83 3.06
CA HIS A 1 -10.61 -17.23 2.85
C HIS A 1 -10.84 -17.64 1.39
N VAL A 2 -11.44 -16.81 0.51
CA VAL A 2 -11.65 -17.20 -0.90
C VAL A 2 -10.33 -17.48 -1.65
N LEU A 3 -9.36 -16.57 -1.56
CA LEU A 3 -8.06 -16.71 -2.24
C LEU A 3 -7.31 -18.01 -1.86
N GLN A 4 -7.34 -18.38 -0.58
CA GLN A 4 -6.77 -19.64 -0.10
C GLN A 4 -7.44 -20.86 -0.77
N LYS A 5 -8.77 -20.87 -0.87
CA LYS A 5 -9.53 -21.96 -1.54
C LYS A 5 -9.24 -22.04 -3.04
N LEU A 6 -8.82 -20.95 -3.66
CA LEU A 6 -8.41 -20.90 -5.07
C LEU A 6 -6.94 -21.34 -5.28
N GLY A 7 -6.24 -21.76 -4.23
CA GLY A 7 -4.85 -22.22 -4.32
C GLY A 7 -3.83 -21.08 -4.43
N VAL A 8 -4.19 -19.86 -4.04
CA VAL A 8 -3.25 -18.74 -3.98
C VAL A 8 -2.23 -19.00 -2.86
N LYS A 9 -0.94 -19.05 -3.23
CA LYS A 9 0.17 -19.26 -2.28
C LYS A 9 0.37 -18.08 -1.33
N LYS A 10 0.10 -16.87 -1.82
CA LYS A 10 0.35 -15.63 -1.11
C LYS A 10 -0.45 -14.48 -1.70
N ALA A 11 -1.16 -13.73 -0.88
CA ALA A 11 -1.85 -12.52 -1.29
C ALA A 11 -2.04 -11.55 -0.13
N PHE A 12 -2.31 -10.30 -0.47
CA PHE A 12 -2.79 -9.28 0.45
C PHE A 12 -4.13 -8.76 -0.04
N VAL A 13 -5.07 -8.65 0.89
CA VAL A 13 -6.30 -7.89 0.70
C VAL A 13 -6.17 -6.66 1.59
N VAL A 14 -6.34 -5.48 1.00
CA VAL A 14 -6.16 -4.21 1.71
C VAL A 14 -7.44 -3.39 1.66
N HIS A 15 -7.66 -2.59 2.70
CA HIS A 15 -8.74 -1.63 2.76
C HIS A 15 -8.34 -0.44 3.63
N GLY A 16 -8.21 0.75 3.04
CA GLY A 16 -7.97 1.99 3.77
C GLY A 16 -9.18 2.35 4.63
N LYS A 17 -8.96 2.77 5.88
CA LYS A 17 -10.04 3.21 6.78
C LYS A 17 -10.71 4.52 6.35
N ASP A 18 -10.07 5.24 5.42
CA ASP A 18 -10.62 6.37 4.67
C ASP A 18 -11.50 5.96 3.48
N GLY A 19 -11.71 4.65 3.28
CA GLY A 19 -12.67 4.09 2.32
C GLY A 19 -12.09 3.71 0.96
N ILE A 20 -10.76 3.73 0.80
CA ILE A 20 -10.10 3.36 -0.46
C ILE A 20 -9.77 1.85 -0.51
N ASP A 21 -9.60 1.32 -1.72
CA ASP A 21 -9.24 -0.06 -2.02
C ASP A 21 -7.73 -0.32 -2.11
N GLU A 22 -6.93 0.67 -1.69
CA GLU A 22 -5.47 0.65 -1.67
C GLU A 22 -4.93 0.85 -0.25
N VAL A 23 -3.60 0.81 -0.10
CA VAL A 23 -2.95 1.24 1.14
C VAL A 23 -3.08 2.75 1.27
N SER A 24 -3.75 3.19 2.33
CA SER A 24 -4.03 4.60 2.55
C SER A 24 -2.78 5.40 2.89
N VAL A 25 -2.67 6.57 2.28
CA VAL A 25 -1.71 7.63 2.64
C VAL A 25 -2.26 8.56 3.73
N SER A 26 -3.57 8.49 4.02
CA SER A 26 -4.27 9.45 4.88
C SER A 26 -4.76 8.86 6.21
N ASP A 27 -4.93 7.54 6.29
CA ASP A 27 -5.36 6.82 7.47
C ASP A 27 -4.72 5.42 7.58
N ALA A 28 -5.06 4.65 8.61
CA ALA A 28 -4.65 3.27 8.73
C ALA A 28 -5.30 2.39 7.64
N THR A 29 -4.60 1.32 7.27
CA THR A 29 -5.07 0.31 6.33
C THR A 29 -5.29 -1.01 7.05
N LEU A 30 -6.46 -1.63 6.85
CA LEU A 30 -6.72 -3.01 7.27
C LEU A 30 -6.08 -3.95 6.25
N ILE A 31 -5.27 -4.90 6.73
CA ILE A 31 -4.58 -5.87 5.88
C ILE A 31 -5.01 -7.29 6.25
N GLY A 32 -5.45 -8.04 5.24
CA GLY A 32 -5.60 -9.49 5.27
C GLY A 32 -4.48 -10.15 4.47
N GLU A 33 -3.45 -10.62 5.15
CA GLU A 33 -2.40 -11.45 4.58
C GLU A 33 -2.92 -12.89 4.46
N VAL A 34 -2.87 -13.44 3.25
CA VAL A 34 -3.34 -14.79 2.93
C VAL A 34 -2.16 -15.64 2.50
N ASP A 35 -2.00 -16.81 3.10
CA ASP A 35 -1.01 -17.82 2.75
C ASP A 35 -1.59 -19.23 2.87
N GLU A 36 -0.73 -20.25 2.78
CA GLU A 36 -1.13 -21.66 2.91
C GLU A 36 -1.61 -21.98 4.34
N GLN A 37 -1.13 -21.25 5.35
CA GLN A 37 -1.45 -21.44 6.77
C GLN A 37 -2.80 -20.79 7.15
N GLY A 38 -3.27 -19.78 6.43
CA GLY A 38 -4.55 -19.16 6.71
C GLY A 38 -4.65 -17.69 6.28
N VAL A 39 -5.35 -16.92 7.13
CA VAL A 39 -5.48 -15.46 6.98
C VAL A 39 -5.04 -14.81 8.27
N ARG A 40 -4.07 -13.90 8.19
CA ARG A 40 -3.67 -13.03 9.29
C ARG A 40 -4.20 -11.62 9.06
N LEU A 41 -4.83 -11.06 10.08
CA LEU A 41 -5.38 -9.70 10.05
C LEU A 41 -4.52 -8.78 10.91
N TYR A 42 -4.19 -7.60 10.39
CA TYR A 42 -3.51 -6.55 11.12
C TYR A 42 -3.79 -5.18 10.50
N GLU A 43 -3.36 -4.12 11.18
CA GLU A 43 -3.41 -2.76 10.68
C GLU A 43 -2.01 -2.29 10.30
N PHE A 44 -1.95 -1.41 9.32
CA PHE A 44 -0.73 -0.74 8.87
C PHE A 44 -0.97 0.76 8.79
N VAL A 45 0.01 1.57 9.23
CA VAL A 45 -0.03 3.03 9.09
C VAL A 45 1.17 3.55 8.26
N PRO A 46 1.02 4.63 7.48
CA PRO A 46 2.10 5.18 6.64
C PRO A 46 3.44 5.38 7.39
N GLU A 47 3.35 5.77 8.66
CA GLU A 47 4.50 6.07 9.51
C GLU A 47 5.42 4.86 9.74
N GLU A 48 4.92 3.63 9.59
CA GLU A 48 5.73 2.40 9.67
C GLU A 48 6.73 2.25 8.52
N LEU A 49 6.63 3.07 7.49
CA LEU A 49 7.59 3.21 6.40
C LEU A 49 8.31 4.57 6.42
N GLY A 50 8.16 5.35 7.49
CA GLY A 50 8.70 6.71 7.59
C GLY A 50 7.99 7.73 6.70
N ILE A 51 6.83 7.39 6.15
CA ILE A 51 6.03 8.29 5.30
C ILE A 51 4.99 8.99 6.20
N PRO A 52 4.95 10.33 6.24
CA PRO A 52 3.94 11.05 6.98
C PRO A 52 2.58 10.94 6.29
N ARG A 53 1.48 10.97 7.06
CA ARG A 53 0.14 11.04 6.48
C ARG A 53 -0.04 12.29 5.61
N ARG A 54 -0.73 12.11 4.49
CA ARG A 54 -1.13 13.16 3.56
C ARG A 54 -2.66 13.28 3.54
N LYS A 55 -3.19 14.40 3.04
CA LYS A 55 -4.63 14.46 2.80
C LYS A 55 -4.94 13.64 1.55
N LEU A 56 -6.06 12.95 1.54
CA LEU A 56 -6.49 12.21 0.34
C LEU A 56 -6.62 13.13 -0.88
N GLY A 57 -7.04 14.39 -0.68
CA GLY A 57 -7.09 15.40 -1.74
C GLY A 57 -5.73 15.75 -2.37
N ASP A 58 -4.61 15.48 -1.68
CA ASP A 58 -3.26 15.75 -2.19
C ASP A 58 -2.81 14.73 -3.25
N VAL A 59 -3.50 13.59 -3.37
CA VAL A 59 -3.24 12.52 -4.35
C VAL A 59 -4.35 12.39 -5.39
N CYS A 60 -5.42 13.19 -5.30
CA CYS A 60 -6.50 13.18 -6.28
C CYS A 60 -6.04 13.77 -7.61
N ILE A 61 -6.34 13.07 -8.70
CA ILE A 61 -6.02 13.47 -10.06
C ILE A 61 -7.31 13.92 -10.77
N SER A 62 -7.25 15.04 -11.49
CA SER A 62 -8.40 15.66 -12.13
C SER A 62 -8.56 15.36 -13.62
N SER A 63 -7.50 14.87 -14.29
CA SER A 63 -7.55 14.50 -15.71
C SER A 63 -6.55 13.41 -16.11
N PRO A 64 -6.77 12.70 -17.24
CA PRO A 64 -5.80 11.75 -17.78
C PRO A 64 -4.43 12.38 -18.10
N GLU A 65 -4.39 13.62 -18.59
CA GLU A 65 -3.16 14.34 -18.91
C GLU A 65 -2.37 14.67 -17.64
N GLU A 66 -3.06 15.06 -16.57
CA GLU A 66 -2.45 15.23 -15.26
C GLU A 66 -1.93 13.91 -14.70
N SER A 67 -2.70 12.82 -14.83
CA SER A 67 -2.26 11.49 -14.43
C SER A 67 -0.96 11.07 -15.11
N LEU A 68 -0.86 11.31 -16.42
CA LEU A 68 0.33 10.96 -17.21
C LEU A 68 1.54 11.77 -16.73
N ARG A 69 1.39 13.09 -16.60
CA ARG A 69 2.47 13.98 -16.15
C ARG A 69 2.96 13.61 -14.75
N LEU A 70 2.05 13.43 -13.80
CA LEU A 70 2.40 13.07 -12.42
C LEU A 70 3.01 11.67 -12.35
N GLY A 71 2.49 10.72 -13.13
CA GLY A 71 3.08 9.39 -13.24
C GLY A 71 4.55 9.41 -13.65
N PHE A 72 4.90 10.19 -14.68
CA PHE A 72 6.30 10.38 -15.07
C PHE A 72 7.12 11.08 -14.00
N SER A 73 6.58 12.11 -13.33
CA SER A 73 7.30 12.79 -12.24
C SER A 73 7.72 11.84 -11.11
N VAL A 74 6.84 10.89 -10.75
CA VAL A 74 7.13 9.87 -9.73
C VAL A 74 8.24 8.93 -10.21
N LEU A 75 8.24 8.55 -11.49
CA LEU A 75 9.27 7.69 -12.08
C LEU A 75 10.62 8.41 -12.20
N GLU A 76 10.62 9.72 -12.39
CA GLU A 76 11.82 10.58 -12.38
C GLU A 76 12.35 10.85 -10.96
N GLY A 77 11.59 10.44 -9.94
CA GLY A 77 11.99 10.51 -8.54
C GLY A 77 11.58 11.79 -7.83
N GLU A 78 10.65 12.57 -8.40
CA GLU A 78 10.12 13.76 -7.73
C GLU A 78 9.48 13.39 -6.38
N GLU A 79 9.84 14.13 -5.33
CA GLU A 79 9.29 13.93 -4.00
C GLU A 79 7.90 14.56 -3.87
N GLY A 80 6.98 13.88 -3.19
CA GLY A 80 5.64 14.41 -2.97
C GLY A 80 4.58 13.35 -2.71
N PRO A 81 3.32 13.77 -2.50
CA PRO A 81 2.23 12.89 -2.12
C PRO A 81 1.95 11.76 -3.13
N HIS A 82 2.15 12.03 -4.43
CA HIS A 82 2.01 11.03 -5.49
C HIS A 82 3.09 9.95 -5.44
N ARG A 83 4.33 10.30 -5.07
CA ARG A 83 5.40 9.33 -4.83
C ARG A 83 5.13 8.55 -3.55
N ASP A 84 4.67 9.23 -2.49
CA ASP A 84 4.36 8.63 -1.19
C ASP A 84 3.34 7.49 -1.35
N ILE A 85 2.20 7.72 -2.03
CA ILE A 85 1.17 6.68 -2.22
C ILE A 85 1.66 5.51 -3.10
N VAL A 86 2.51 5.77 -4.09
CA VAL A 86 3.14 4.72 -4.91
C VAL A 86 4.09 3.88 -4.05
N LEU A 87 4.91 4.50 -3.21
CA LEU A 87 5.81 3.78 -2.31
C LEU A 87 5.05 2.92 -1.30
N LEU A 88 3.94 3.42 -0.74
CA LEU A 88 3.09 2.64 0.17
C LEU A 88 2.55 1.37 -0.50
N ASN A 89 2.02 1.48 -1.72
CA ASN A 89 1.49 0.33 -2.44
C ASN A 89 2.60 -0.64 -2.92
N LEU A 90 3.77 -0.14 -3.33
CA LEU A 90 4.89 -0.98 -3.77
C LEU A 90 5.59 -1.73 -2.63
N LEU A 91 5.82 -1.07 -1.49
CA LEU A 91 6.59 -1.65 -0.39
C LEU A 91 5.79 -2.69 0.40
N ASN A 92 4.46 -2.60 0.41
CA ASN A 92 3.62 -3.66 0.97
C ASN A 92 3.75 -5.00 0.22
N ILE A 93 4.03 -4.98 -1.09
CA ILE A 93 4.29 -6.20 -1.87
C ILE A 93 5.60 -6.89 -1.43
N ARG A 94 6.56 -6.13 -0.86
CA ARG A 94 7.87 -6.65 -0.46
C ARG A 94 8.02 -6.97 1.03
N ARG A 95 7.12 -6.50 1.89
CA ARG A 95 7.25 -6.70 3.35
C ARG A 95 6.81 -8.08 3.84
N VAL A 96 6.56 -9.04 2.95
CA VAL A 96 6.56 -10.43 3.37
C VAL A 96 7.99 -10.96 3.37
N GLN A 97 8.59 -11.06 4.56
CA GLN A 97 9.87 -11.75 4.69
C GLN A 97 11.05 -10.84 5.02
N VAL A 98 10.98 -9.97 6.04
CA VAL A 98 12.21 -9.55 6.73
C VAL A 98 11.98 -9.62 8.23
N PHE A 99 11.90 -10.84 8.76
CA PHE A 99 12.49 -11.07 10.08
C PHE A 99 13.99 -11.16 9.84
N SER A 100 14.74 -10.11 10.15
CA SER A 100 16.16 -10.33 10.42
C SER A 100 16.20 -11.21 11.67
N SER A 101 16.71 -12.42 11.55
CA SER A 101 17.20 -13.17 12.69
C SER A 101 18.23 -12.30 13.39
N GLY A 102 17.81 -11.63 14.46
CA GLY A 102 18.72 -11.14 15.48
C GLY A 102 19.27 -12.34 16.23
N GLU A 103 20.57 -12.29 16.50
CA GLU A 103 21.26 -13.15 17.46
C GLU A 103 20.54 -13.21 18.82
#